data_AF-K2FBM6-F1
#
_entry.id   AF-K2FBM6-F1
#
_cell.length_a   1.000
_cell.length_b   1.000
_cell.length_c   1.000
_cell.angle_alpha   90.00
_cell.angle_beta   90.00
_cell.angle_gamma   90.00
#
_symmetry.space_group_name_H-M   'P 1'
#
loop_
_entity.id
_entity.type
_entity.pdbx_description
1 polymer ?
#
loop_
_entity_poly.entity_id
_entity_poly.type
_entity_poly.pdbx_seq_one_letter_code
_entity_poly.pdbx_strand_id
1 'polypeptide(L)'
;MNEMKIVPAKVKVKVFRGKSAWIAEIPEFDLHTEADSPIELEFMVNDLLFTFFDVPPRYRRQIRFVPEKPREAIDISDKKSLIFQKFLAPDAFRLFAS
;
A
#
# COMPACT_ATOMS: atom_id res chain seq x y z
N MET A 1 13.22 -8.20 21.05
CA MET A 1 12.09 -7.24 21.05
C MET A 1 11.23 -7.51 19.83
N ASN A 2 9.91 -7.54 19.98
CA ASN A 2 8.94 -7.93 18.94
C ASN A 2 8.84 -6.88 17.81
N GLU A 3 9.79 -6.88 16.87
CA GLU A 3 9.83 -5.93 15.74
C GLU A 3 8.56 -5.97 14.87
N MET A 4 7.86 -7.11 14.80
CA MET A 4 6.64 -7.28 14.00
C MET A 4 5.37 -6.65 14.60
N LYS A 5 5.39 -6.18 15.86
CA LYS A 5 4.22 -5.54 16.50
C LYS A 5 4.00 -4.08 16.05
N ILE A 6 4.98 -3.47 15.39
CA ILE A 6 4.94 -2.05 15.00
C ILE A 6 4.19 -1.88 13.66
N VAL A 7 4.23 -2.88 12.79
CA VAL A 7 3.61 -2.80 11.46
C VAL A 7 2.09 -3.05 11.56
N PRO A 8 1.24 -2.06 11.24
CA PRO A 8 -0.20 -2.18 11.34
C PRO A 8 -0.75 -3.27 10.41
N ALA A 9 -1.87 -3.88 10.79
CA ALA A 9 -2.54 -4.88 9.97
C ALA A 9 -3.31 -4.26 8.79
N LYS A 10 -3.76 -3.01 8.95
CA LYS A 10 -4.51 -2.24 7.96
C LYS A 10 -4.02 -0.80 7.97
N VAL A 11 -3.96 -0.18 6.79
CA VAL A 11 -3.59 1.22 6.61
C VAL A 11 -4.59 1.88 5.67
N LYS A 12 -5.10 3.06 6.04
CA LYS A 12 -5.96 3.83 5.14
C LYS A 12 -5.10 4.68 4.21
N VAL A 13 -5.27 4.46 2.91
CA VAL A 13 -4.55 5.17 1.86
C VAL A 13 -5.57 5.87 0.96
N LYS A 14 -5.48 7.19 0.82
CA LYS A 14 -6.25 7.93 -0.18
C LYS A 14 -5.51 7.84 -1.50
N VAL A 15 -6.19 7.33 -2.53
CA VAL A 15 -5.62 7.23 -3.87
C VAL A 15 -6.44 8.09 -4.80
N PHE A 16 -5.77 8.92 -5.59
CA PHE A 16 -6.42 9.77 -6.59
C PHE A 16 -5.45 10.09 -7.73
N ARG A 17 -6.01 10.51 -8.87
CA ARG A 17 -5.23 10.97 -10.01
C ARG A 17 -4.96 12.46 -9.88
N GLY A 18 -3.67 12.84 -9.78
CA GLY A 18 -3.22 14.22 -9.92
C GLY A 18 -3.15 14.65 -11.39
N LYS A 19 -2.61 15.85 -11.66
CA LYS A 19 -2.48 16.37 -13.04
C LYS A 19 -1.57 15.51 -13.92
N SER A 20 -0.44 15.03 -13.37
CA SER A 20 0.61 14.30 -14.10
C SER A 20 0.84 12.89 -13.57
N ALA A 21 0.69 12.68 -12.25
CA ALA A 21 0.90 11.38 -11.61
C ALA A 21 -0.33 10.87 -10.84
N TRP A 22 -0.32 9.58 -10.51
CA TRP A 22 -1.15 9.01 -9.45
C TRP A 22 -0.55 9.37 -8.10
N ILE A 23 -1.41 9.68 -7.12
CA ILE A 23 -0.99 10.12 -5.79
C ILE A 23 -1.63 9.19 -4.76
N ALA A 24 -0.82 8.77 -3.80
CA ALA A 24 -1.24 8.05 -2.60
C ALA A 24 -0.88 8.87 -1.36
N GLU A 25 -1.89 9.23 -0.56
CA GLU A 25 -1.71 9.85 0.75
C GLU A 25 -2.04 8.84 1.85
N ILE A 26 -1.26 8.83 2.93
CA ILE A 26 -1.46 8.00 4.11
C ILE A 26 -1.62 8.95 5.31
N PRO A 27 -2.83 9.50 5.54
CA PRO A 27 -3.03 10.64 6.44
C PRO A 27 -2.69 10.32 7.90
N GLU A 28 -2.84 9.06 8.32
CA GLU A 28 -2.54 8.61 9.68
C GLU A 28 -1.06 8.81 10.07
N PHE A 29 -0.17 8.84 9.06
CA PHE A 29 1.28 8.96 9.26
C PHE A 29 1.87 10.21 8.60
N ASP A 30 1.03 11.09 8.04
CA ASP A 30 1.46 12.26 7.26
C ASP A 30 2.45 11.91 6.12
N LEU A 31 2.21 10.77 5.46
CA LEU A 31 3.05 10.29 4.36
C LEU A 31 2.32 10.44 3.02
N HIS A 32 3.08 10.62 1.95
CA HIS A 32 2.56 10.55 0.60
C HIS A 32 3.62 10.04 -0.38
N THR A 33 3.17 9.52 -1.52
CA THR A 33 4.01 9.17 -2.66
C THR A 33 3.22 9.37 -3.95
N GLU A 34 3.95 9.51 -5.05
CA GLU A 34 3.38 9.59 -6.39
C GLU A 34 4.06 8.61 -7.34
N ALA A 35 3.39 8.28 -8.44
CA ALA A 35 3.89 7.38 -9.48
C ALA A 35 3.16 7.60 -10.81
N ASP A 36 3.77 7.18 -11.91
CA ASP A 36 3.20 7.37 -13.25
C ASP A 36 2.07 6.38 -13.56
N SER A 37 2.03 5.26 -12.84
CA SER A 37 0.99 4.23 -12.98
C SER A 37 0.42 3.76 -11.64
N PRO A 38 -0.82 3.23 -11.60
CA PRO A 38 -1.40 2.65 -10.38
C PRO A 38 -0.60 1.46 -9.83
N ILE A 39 0.01 0.67 -10.73
CA ILE A 39 0.81 -0.50 -10.34
C ILE A 39 2.06 -0.04 -9.60
N GLU A 40 2.76 0.93 -10.17
CA GLU A 40 3.94 1.53 -9.56
C GLU A 40 3.60 2.23 -8.24
N LEU A 41 2.48 2.94 -8.17
CA LEU A 41 2.02 3.59 -6.95
C LEU A 41 1.89 2.61 -5.78
N GLU A 42 1.35 1.41 -6.02
CA GLU A 42 1.27 0.40 -4.98
C GLU A 42 2.62 -0.11 -4.51
N PHE A 43 3.59 -0.25 -5.43
CA PHE A 43 4.96 -0.59 -5.05
C PHE A 43 5.58 0.52 -4.20
N MET A 44 5.39 1.78 -4.59
CA MET A 44 5.86 2.94 -3.84
C MET A 44 5.20 3.02 -2.45
N VAL A 45 3.90 2.79 -2.33
CA VAL A 45 3.18 2.73 -1.03
C VAL A 45 3.76 1.65 -0.13
N ASN A 46 4.04 0.45 -0.67
CA ASN A 46 4.65 -0.63 0.10
C ASN A 46 6.05 -0.26 0.59
N ASP A 47 6.89 0.29 -0.28
CA ASP A 47 8.25 0.70 0.07
C ASP A 47 8.26 1.83 1.11
N LEU A 48 7.37 2.81 0.95
CA LEU A 48 7.14 3.90 1.89
C LEU A 48 6.74 3.38 3.28
N LEU A 49 5.78 2.46 3.36
CA LEU A 49 5.36 1.85 4.61
C LEU A 49 6.47 1.02 5.26
N PHE A 50 7.23 0.25 4.47
CA PHE A 50 8.35 -0.53 4.99
C PHE A 50 9.49 0.34 5.50
N THR A 51 9.73 1.47 4.85
CA THR A 51 10.73 2.45 5.28
C THR A 51 10.28 3.14 6.57
N PHE A 52 9.02 3.60 6.62
CA PHE A 52 8.48 4.29 7.80
C PHE A 52 8.45 3.39 9.05
N PHE A 53 8.06 2.13 8.91
CA PHE A 53 8.01 1.17 10.03
C PHE A 53 9.33 0.44 10.28
N ASP A 54 10.42 0.84 9.61
CA ASP A 54 11.74 0.22 9.69
C ASP A 54 11.68 -1.31 9.56
N VAL A 55 10.92 -1.80 8.57
CA VAL A 55 10.70 -3.23 8.37
C VAL A 55 12.01 -3.85 7.84
N PRO A 56 12.60 -4.82 8.56
CA PRO A 56 13.85 -5.44 8.12
C PRO A 56 13.70 -6.11 6.74
N PRO A 57 14.72 -6.08 5.86
CA PRO A 57 14.64 -6.65 4.51
C PRO A 57 14.18 -8.11 4.46
N ARG A 58 14.53 -8.91 5.47
CA ARG A 58 14.08 -10.31 5.63
C ARG A 58 12.55 -10.46 5.69
N TYR A 59 11.84 -9.46 6.22
CA TYR A 59 10.38 -9.44 6.34
C TYR A 59 9.70 -8.72 5.19
N ARG A 60 10.39 -7.84 4.44
CA ARG A 60 9.84 -7.16 3.26
C ARG A 60 9.43 -8.14 2.15
N ARG A 61 10.08 -9.31 2.07
CA ARG A 61 9.69 -10.40 1.15
C ARG A 61 8.54 -11.26 1.67
N GLN A 62 8.21 -11.12 2.96
CA GLN A 62 7.20 -11.91 3.65
C GLN A 62 5.90 -11.16 3.87
N ILE A 63 5.90 -9.85 3.69
CA ILE A 63 4.77 -8.98 3.97
C ILE A 63 4.47 -8.16 2.73
N ARG A 64 3.19 -7.97 2.41
CA ARG A 64 2.75 -7.00 1.40
C ARG A 64 1.45 -6.34 1.83
N PHE A 65 1.34 -5.05 1.56
CA PHE A 65 0.11 -4.28 1.68
C PHE A 65 -0.61 -4.28 0.34
N VAL A 66 -1.86 -4.77 0.33
CA VAL A 66 -2.70 -4.89 -0.88
C VAL A 66 -4.05 -4.22 -0.58
N PRO A 67 -4.64 -3.46 -1.53
CA PRO A 67 -5.96 -2.87 -1.31
C PRO A 67 -7.04 -3.95 -1.14
N GLU A 68 -7.94 -3.76 -0.18
CA GLU A 68 -9.05 -4.67 0.14
C GLU A 68 -10.09 -4.75 -0.99
N LYS A 69 -10.14 -3.75 -1.87
CA LYS A 69 -11.02 -3.72 -3.05
C LYS A 69 -10.20 -3.51 -4.33
N PRO A 70 -10.60 -4.12 -5.46
CA PRO A 70 -9.95 -3.91 -6.75
C PRO A 70 -9.91 -2.44 -7.13
N ARG A 71 -8.81 -2.02 -7.75
CA ARG A 71 -8.55 -0.63 -8.19
C ARG A 71 -9.57 -0.12 -9.20
N GLU A 72 -10.16 -1.01 -9.99
CA GLU A 72 -11.12 -0.69 -11.04
C GLU A 72 -12.40 -0.03 -10.52
N ALA A 73 -12.66 -0.09 -9.20
CA ALA A 73 -13.76 0.62 -8.55
C ALA A 73 -13.42 2.05 -8.12
N ILE A 74 -12.18 2.51 -8.33
CA ILE A 74 -11.74 3.85 -7.97
C ILE A 74 -12.14 4.80 -9.09
N ASP A 75 -13.26 5.47 -8.85
CA ASP A 75 -13.68 6.59 -9.67
C ASP A 75 -12.61 7.69 -9.58
N ILE A 76 -12.05 8.07 -10.72
CA ILE A 76 -10.98 9.05 -10.87
C ILE A 76 -11.44 10.44 -10.40
N SER A 77 -12.76 10.67 -10.36
CA SER A 77 -13.36 11.93 -9.91
C SER A 77 -13.37 12.11 -8.40
N ASP A 78 -13.24 11.03 -7.62
CA ASP A 78 -13.40 11.08 -6.17
C ASP A 78 -12.12 10.63 -5.45
N LYS A 79 -11.65 11.43 -4.48
CA LYS A 79 -10.53 11.09 -3.59
C LYS A 79 -10.92 9.94 -2.66
N LYS A 80 -11.02 8.73 -3.19
CA LYS A 80 -11.47 7.56 -2.42
C LYS A 80 -10.34 7.05 -1.54
N SER A 81 -10.73 6.72 -0.31
CA SER A 81 -9.86 6.02 0.63
C SER A 81 -9.95 4.52 0.40
N LEU A 82 -8.83 3.89 0.12
CA LEU A 82 -8.65 2.45 0.13
C LEU A 82 -8.10 2.00 1.48
N ILE A 83 -8.44 0.77 1.86
CA ILE A 83 -7.82 0.10 2.98
C ILE A 83 -6.79 -0.86 2.40
N PHE A 84 -5.53 -0.65 2.71
CA PHE A 84 -4.46 -1.56 2.40
C PHE A 84 -4.31 -2.54 3.57
N GLN A 85 -4.49 -3.82 3.31
CA GLN A 85 -4.35 -4.87 4.30
C GLN A 85 -3.01 -5.56 4.16
N LYS A 86 -2.38 -5.84 5.30
CA LYS A 86 -1.13 -6.59 5.42
C LYS A 86 -1.40 -8.08 5.21
N PHE A 87 -0.71 -8.68 4.24
CA PHE A 87 -0.73 -10.13 3.98
C PHE A 87 0.64 -10.74 4.25
N LEU A 88 0.67 -11.99 4.74
CA LEU A 88 1.88 -12.80 4.84
C LEU A 88 2.07 -13.58 3.52
N ALA A 89 3.32 -13.69 3.05
CA ALA A 89 3.65 -14.13 1.69
C ALA A 89 3.27 -15.56 1.28
N PRO A 90 2.87 -16.52 2.15
CA PRO A 90 2.27 -17.75 1.62
C PRO A 90 0.92 -17.52 0.92
N ASP A 91 0.16 -16.49 1.32
CA ASP A 91 -1.19 -16.23 0.82
C ASP A 91 -1.24 -15.12 -0.25
N ALA A 92 -0.30 -14.15 -0.21
CA ALA A 92 -0.28 -13.03 -1.14
C ALA A 92 0.04 -13.41 -2.60
N PHE A 93 0.77 -14.52 -2.81
CA PHE A 93 1.07 -15.02 -4.16
C PHE A 93 -0.12 -15.73 -4.82
N ARG A 94 -1.12 -16.20 -4.07
CA ARG A 94 -2.29 -16.90 -4.62
C ARG A 94 -3.35 -15.96 -5.20
N LEU A 95 -3.39 -14.71 -4.76
CA LEU A 95 -4.37 -13.71 -5.22
C LEU A 95 -4.07 -13.13 -6.62
N PHE A 96 -2.90 -13.43 -7.20
CA PHE A 96 -2.47 -12.92 -8.51
C PHE A 96 -2.17 -14.04 -9.53
N ALA A 97 -2.55 -15.29 -9.24
CA ALA A 97 -2.31 -16.45 -10.11
C ALA A 97 -3.59 -17.01 -10.78
N SER A 98 -4.71 -16.29 -10.69
CA SER A 98 -5.99 -16.65 -11.34
C SER A 98 -6.47 -15.56 -12.27
#